data_AF-A0A7C3XLZ0-F1
#
_entry.id   AF-A0A7C3XLZ0-F1
#
_cell.length_a   1.000
_cell.length_b   1.000
_cell.length_c   1.000
_cell.angle_alpha   90.00
_cell.angle_beta   90.00
_cell.angle_gamma   90.00
#
_symmetry.space_group_name_H-M   'P 1'
#
loop_
_entity.id
_entity.type
_entity.pdbx_description
1 polymer ?
#
loop_
_entity_poly.entity_id
_entity_poly.type
_entity_poly.pdbx_seq_one_letter_code
_entity_poly.pdbx_strand_id
1 'polypeptide(L)'
;MPGEARRIIISGSRACVASNDLGIHILDIANTASALLLGTYSQPGSYLDIAVAETTIYAAQNWSGPAVIDAANPQSPSLPGSSRDSRRRTGFFPAALRAVTLLCGLYFSRMCKLAVLVSIPLCFAGCAGSELRPDLDSRDPAARIMALKQIAADGRADYRTLEKVIDELCSSDAAVRFYAIHTLQSLTGQTMGYRWFASAAQRDEPVKAWRRWLAERQPAGPATRAGG
;
A
#
# COMPACT_ATOMS: atom_id res chain seq x y z
N MET A 1 -28.26 -0.92 11.67
CA MET A 1 -27.17 -1.92 11.68
C MET A 1 -26.64 -2.00 13.10
N PRO A 2 -26.65 -3.17 13.77
CA PRO A 2 -26.05 -3.30 15.09
C PRO A 2 -24.54 -3.49 14.92
N GLY A 3 -23.78 -2.43 15.18
CA GLY A 3 -22.33 -2.41 15.11
C GLY A 3 -21.89 -0.95 15.15
N GLU A 4 -20.95 -0.60 16.02
CA GLU A 4 -20.46 0.77 16.09
C GLU A 4 -19.74 1.12 14.77
N ALA A 5 -20.37 1.99 13.98
CA ALA A 5 -19.73 2.56 12.81
C ALA A 5 -18.56 3.43 13.28
N ARG A 6 -17.33 2.95 13.05
CA ARG A 6 -16.13 3.74 13.35
C ARG A 6 -15.99 4.90 12.37
N ARG A 7 -16.31 4.64 11.11
CA ARG A 7 -16.14 5.61 10.04
C ARG A 7 -17.11 5.44 8.90
N ILE A 8 -17.54 6.57 8.35
CA ILE A 8 -18.32 6.68 7.13
C ILE A 8 -17.54 7.57 6.15
N ILE A 9 -17.38 7.10 4.92
CA ILE A 9 -16.86 7.90 3.80
C ILE A 9 -17.91 7.96 2.72
N ILE A 10 -18.16 9.16 2.21
CA ILE A 10 -19.09 9.42 1.12
C ILE A 10 -18.28 9.79 -0.12
N SER A 11 -18.54 9.11 -1.23
CA SER A 11 -17.97 9.38 -2.55
C SER A 11 -19.09 9.35 -3.59
N GLY A 12 -19.52 10.53 -4.04
CA GLY A 12 -20.66 10.67 -4.94
C GLY A 12 -21.94 10.09 -4.34
N SER A 13 -22.57 9.16 -5.05
CA SER A 13 -23.78 8.45 -4.59
C SER A 13 -23.50 7.21 -3.75
N ARG A 14 -22.26 7.01 -3.28
CA ARG A 14 -21.87 5.84 -2.48
C ARG A 14 -21.40 6.24 -1.09
N ALA A 15 -21.75 5.43 -0.10
CA ALA A 15 -21.20 5.49 1.25
C ALA A 15 -20.47 4.18 1.58
N CYS A 16 -19.26 4.27 2.11
CA CYS A 16 -18.55 3.14 2.69
C CYS A 16 -18.52 3.30 4.21
N VAL A 17 -18.90 2.26 4.95
CA VAL A 17 -19.02 2.28 6.40
C VAL A 17 -18.14 1.19 6.98
N ALA A 18 -17.14 1.56 7.77
CA ALA A 18 -16.32 0.64 8.53
C ALA A 18 -16.97 0.37 9.90
N SER A 19 -17.18 -0.92 10.18
CA SER A 19 -17.70 -1.43 11.45
C SER A 19 -16.65 -2.33 12.11
N ASN A 20 -16.55 -2.27 13.44
CA ASN A 20 -15.58 -3.04 14.23
C ASN A 20 -15.65 -4.55 13.94
N ASP A 21 -16.88 -5.08 13.86
CA ASP A 21 -17.13 -6.53 13.86
C ASP A 21 -17.84 -7.01 12.58
N LEU A 22 -18.30 -6.07 11.75
CA LEU A 22 -19.09 -6.37 10.55
C LEU A 22 -18.35 -6.08 9.25
N GLY A 23 -17.10 -5.62 9.33
CA GLY A 23 -16.28 -5.30 8.17
C GLY A 23 -16.63 -3.96 7.54
N ILE A 24 -16.52 -3.87 6.22
CA ILE A 24 -16.78 -2.64 5.46
C ILE A 24 -18.04 -2.83 4.62
N HIS A 25 -19.05 -2.02 4.90
CA HIS A 25 -20.30 -1.99 4.16
C HIS A 25 -20.23 -0.93 3.07
N ILE A 26 -20.65 -1.28 1.86
CA ILE A 26 -20.76 -0.36 0.72
C ILE A 26 -22.23 -0.14 0.46
N LEU A 27 -22.69 1.10 0.56
CA LEU A 27 -24.08 1.50 0.37
C LEU A 27 -24.21 2.41 -0.85
N ASP A 28 -25.30 2.25 -1.58
CA ASP A 28 -25.84 3.27 -2.46
C ASP A 28 -26.69 4.23 -1.64
N ILE A 29 -26.39 5.52 -1.76
CA ILE A 29 -27.06 6.62 -1.10
C ILE A 29 -27.63 7.62 -2.12
N ALA A 30 -27.80 7.21 -3.39
CA ALA A 30 -28.45 8.02 -4.42
C ALA A 30 -29.84 8.51 -3.97
N ASN A 31 -30.57 7.67 -3.22
CA ASN A 31 -31.76 8.08 -2.49
C ASN A 31 -31.46 8.13 -0.99
N THR A 32 -31.34 9.34 -0.43
CA THR A 32 -31.06 9.54 1.00
C THR A 32 -32.21 9.11 1.91
N ALA A 33 -33.44 9.01 1.40
CA ALA A 33 -34.58 8.47 2.14
C ALA A 33 -34.57 6.93 2.22
N SER A 34 -33.76 6.26 1.38
CA SER A 34 -33.67 4.81 1.32
C SER A 34 -32.29 4.36 0.81
N ALA A 35 -31.29 4.39 1.70
CA ALA A 35 -29.97 3.85 1.40
C ALA A 35 -30.04 2.33 1.17
N LEU A 36 -29.38 1.84 0.12
CA LEU A 36 -29.34 0.42 -0.25
C LEU A 36 -27.97 -0.17 0.06
N LEU A 37 -27.90 -1.26 0.82
CA LEU A 37 -26.65 -2.00 0.99
C LEU A 37 -26.29 -2.71 -0.32
N LEU A 38 -25.20 -2.30 -0.96
CA LEU A 38 -24.68 -2.95 -2.17
C LEU A 38 -23.84 -4.17 -1.83
N GLY A 39 -23.06 -4.14 -0.75
CA GLY A 39 -22.28 -5.31 -0.36
C GLY A 39 -21.51 -5.09 0.93
N THR A 40 -20.94 -6.18 1.43
CA THR A 40 -20.12 -6.18 2.65
C THR A 40 -18.83 -6.91 2.38
N TYR A 41 -17.71 -6.26 2.68
CA TYR A 41 -16.41 -6.89 2.76
C TYR A 41 -16.12 -7.25 4.22
N SER A 42 -16.13 -8.54 4.54
CA SER A 42 -15.78 -9.03 5.86
C SER A 42 -14.57 -9.95 5.76
N GLN A 43 -13.47 -9.53 6.37
CA GLN A 43 -12.34 -10.39 6.68
C GLN A 43 -12.03 -10.27 8.17
N PRO A 44 -11.45 -11.32 8.80
CA PRO A 44 -11.06 -11.29 10.19
C PRO A 44 -10.14 -10.08 10.46
N GLY A 45 -10.55 -9.21 11.37
CA GLY A 45 -9.78 -8.04 11.77
C GLY A 45 -10.66 -6.82 12.04
N SER A 46 -10.28 -6.02 13.05
CA SER A 46 -10.95 -4.75 13.32
C SER A 46 -10.43 -3.67 12.38
N TYR A 47 -11.31 -3.18 11.51
CA TYR A 47 -11.05 -2.02 10.65
C TYR A 47 -11.18 -0.75 11.49
N LEU A 48 -10.04 -0.10 11.74
CA LEU A 48 -9.99 1.12 12.52
C LEU A 48 -10.46 2.33 11.70
N ASP A 49 -10.19 2.28 10.40
CA ASP A 49 -10.36 3.40 9.49
C ASP A 49 -10.43 2.91 8.03
N ILE A 50 -11.06 3.69 7.16
CA ILE A 50 -11.13 3.43 5.71
C ILE A 50 -10.91 4.71 4.92
N ALA A 51 -10.42 4.61 3.68
CA ALA A 51 -10.35 5.64 2.63
C ALA A 51 -10.90 5.06 1.33
N VAL A 52 -11.49 5.88 0.45
CA VAL A 52 -12.01 5.41 -0.85
C VAL A 52 -11.42 6.27 -1.97
N ALA A 53 -10.83 5.64 -2.98
CA ALA A 53 -10.45 6.28 -4.23
C ALA A 53 -11.13 5.54 -5.39
N GLU A 54 -12.04 6.22 -6.10
CA GLU A 54 -12.88 5.64 -7.15
C GLU A 54 -13.63 4.37 -6.69
N THR A 55 -13.08 3.20 -7.02
CA THR A 55 -13.63 1.88 -6.69
C THR A 55 -12.75 1.09 -5.74
N THR A 56 -11.70 1.69 -5.20
CA THR A 56 -10.76 1.04 -4.30
C THR A 56 -10.95 1.56 -2.87
N ILE A 57 -11.12 0.64 -1.93
CA ILE A 57 -11.22 0.94 -0.50
C ILE A 57 -9.90 0.58 0.15
N TYR A 58 -9.28 1.53 0.82
CA TYR A 58 -8.09 1.34 1.63
C TYR A 58 -8.53 1.28 3.08
N ALA A 59 -8.06 0.30 3.84
CA ALA A 59 -8.53 0.08 5.20
C ALA A 59 -7.37 -0.13 6.16
N ALA A 60 -7.37 0.58 7.28
CA ALA A 60 -6.40 0.38 8.35
C ALA A 60 -6.89 -0.76 9.25
N GLN A 61 -6.13 -1.85 9.33
CA GLN A 61 -6.39 -2.92 10.29
C GLN A 61 -5.41 -2.86 11.46
N ASN A 62 -5.88 -3.25 12.64
CA ASN A 62 -5.11 -3.17 13.87
C ASN A 62 -3.82 -4.03 13.82
N TRP A 63 -3.89 -5.26 13.28
CA TRP A 63 -2.80 -6.25 13.38
C TRP A 63 -2.29 -6.82 12.06
N SER A 64 -2.95 -6.52 10.94
CA SER A 64 -2.61 -7.06 9.61
C SER A 64 -2.05 -6.02 8.66
N GLY A 65 -1.80 -4.81 9.16
CA GLY A 65 -1.39 -3.68 8.34
C GLY A 65 -2.54 -3.15 7.45
N PRO A 66 -2.25 -2.17 6.58
CA PRO A 66 -3.26 -1.54 5.74
C PRO A 66 -3.69 -2.45 4.58
N ALA A 67 -4.98 -2.76 4.50
CA ALA A 67 -5.60 -3.53 3.44
C ALA A 67 -6.02 -2.64 2.25
N VAL A 68 -5.95 -3.20 1.05
CA VAL A 68 -6.51 -2.60 -0.17
C VAL A 68 -7.59 -3.55 -0.67
N ILE A 69 -8.77 -3.03 -0.93
CA ILE A 69 -9.97 -3.78 -1.28
C ILE A 69 -10.46 -3.22 -2.61
N ASP A 70 -10.52 -4.07 -3.63
CA ASP A 70 -11.18 -3.76 -4.89
C ASP A 70 -12.70 -3.87 -4.69
N ALA A 71 -13.38 -2.75 -4.86
CA ALA A 71 -14.83 -2.60 -4.81
C ALA A 71 -15.41 -2.11 -6.16
N ALA A 72 -14.74 -2.42 -7.27
CA ALA A 72 -15.25 -2.15 -8.63
C ALA A 72 -16.62 -2.79 -8.85
N ASN A 73 -16.78 -4.03 -8.36
CA ASN A 73 -18.09 -4.63 -8.16
C ASN A 73 -18.48 -4.48 -6.68
N PRO A 74 -19.36 -3.53 -6.31
CA PRO A 74 -19.72 -3.30 -4.91
C PRO A 74 -20.51 -4.46 -4.28
N GLN A 75 -21.06 -5.37 -5.10
CA GLN A 75 -21.73 -6.60 -4.66
C GLN A 75 -20.73 -7.71 -4.30
N SER A 76 -19.48 -7.59 -4.73
CA SER A 76 -18.44 -8.60 -4.51
C SER A 76 -17.06 -7.95 -4.28
N PRO A 77 -16.91 -7.14 -3.21
CA PRO A 77 -15.62 -6.56 -2.87
C PRO A 77 -14.58 -7.64 -2.51
N SER A 78 -13.32 -7.47 -2.92
CA SER A 78 -12.27 -8.49 -2.73
C SER A 78 -10.87 -7.91 -2.61
N LEU A 79 -9.89 -8.70 -2.14
CA LEU A 79 -8.49 -8.30 -2.19
C LEU A 79 -7.99 -8.32 -3.64
N PRO A 80 -7.17 -7.34 -4.08
CA PRO A 80 -6.56 -7.36 -5.39
C PRO A 80 -5.68 -8.62 -5.53
N GLY A 81 -6.12 -9.57 -6.36
CA GLY A 81 -5.48 -10.87 -6.57
C GLY A 81 -6.27 -12.10 -6.09
N SER A 82 -7.32 -11.93 -5.27
CA SER A 82 -8.20 -13.04 -4.87
C SER A 82 -9.36 -13.27 -5.84
N SER A 83 -9.65 -12.31 -6.72
CA SER A 83 -10.69 -12.41 -7.73
C SER A 83 -10.17 -13.16 -8.96
N ARG A 84 -10.63 -14.42 -9.13
CA ARG A 84 -10.77 -15.01 -10.47
C ARG A 84 -11.90 -14.25 -11.18
N ASP A 85 -11.62 -13.08 -11.74
CA ASP A 85 -12.51 -12.51 -12.75
C ASP A 85 -11.74 -11.91 -13.94
N SER A 86 -12.35 -12.16 -15.07
CA SER A 86 -11.91 -12.35 -16.44
C SER A 86 -11.78 -11.07 -17.27
N ARG A 87 -11.78 -9.89 -16.65
CA ARG A 87 -11.56 -8.64 -17.38
C ARG A 87 -10.09 -8.29 -17.45
N ARG A 88 -9.41 -8.94 -18.39
CA ARG A 88 -8.15 -8.44 -18.96
C ARG A 88 -8.41 -7.02 -19.49
N ARG A 89 -7.90 -6.00 -18.80
CA ARG A 89 -7.42 -4.81 -19.51
C ARG A 89 -6.17 -5.26 -20.25
N THR A 90 -6.31 -5.42 -21.56
CA THR A 90 -5.20 -5.71 -22.47
C THR A 90 -4.22 -4.55 -22.45
N GLY A 91 -3.29 -4.59 -21.51
CA GLY A 91 -1.99 -3.94 -21.55
C GLY A 91 -0.95 -5.00 -21.91
N PHE A 92 -0.51 -4.92 -23.15
CA PHE A 92 0.49 -5.73 -23.83
C PHE A 92 1.76 -5.99 -22.99
N PHE A 93 2.06 -7.26 -22.70
CA PHE A 93 3.41 -7.75 -22.41
C PHE A 93 3.71 -8.88 -23.42
N PRO A 94 4.77 -8.78 -24.24
CA PRO A 94 5.10 -9.79 -25.23
C PRO A 94 5.59 -11.08 -24.56
N ALA A 95 5.28 -12.18 -25.23
CA ALA A 95 5.51 -13.54 -24.80
C ALA A 95 7.00 -13.91 -24.78
N ALA A 96 7.48 -14.40 -23.63
CA ALA A 96 8.57 -15.37 -23.57
C ALA A 96 8.55 -16.02 -22.19
N LEU A 97 8.01 -17.25 -22.10
CA LEU A 97 8.55 -18.42 -21.37
C LEU A 97 7.43 -19.48 -21.23
N ARG A 98 7.25 -20.32 -22.24
CA ARG A 98 6.50 -21.59 -22.13
C ARG A 98 7.44 -22.73 -22.52
N ALA A 99 8.13 -23.27 -21.52
CA ALA A 99 8.78 -24.58 -21.44
C ALA A 99 9.61 -24.47 -20.15
N VAL A 100 9.36 -25.21 -19.07
CA VAL A 100 9.58 -26.65 -18.98
C VAL A 100 8.69 -27.15 -17.83
N THR A 101 7.66 -27.89 -18.16
CA THR A 101 6.93 -28.73 -17.19
C THR A 101 6.63 -30.04 -17.88
N LEU A 102 7.65 -30.89 -17.99
CA LEU A 102 7.57 -32.31 -18.33
C LEU A 102 8.99 -32.85 -18.13
N LEU A 103 9.21 -33.48 -16.98
CA LEU A 103 10.27 -34.45 -16.62
C LEU A 103 10.41 -34.45 -15.09
N CYS A 104 9.28 -34.60 -14.38
CA CYS A 104 9.25 -34.89 -12.95
C CYS A 104 8.32 -36.09 -12.75
N GLY A 105 8.81 -37.24 -13.18
CA GLY A 105 8.12 -38.52 -13.11
C GLY A 105 9.01 -39.52 -13.82
N LEU A 106 9.49 -40.52 -13.08
CA LEU A 106 10.42 -41.57 -13.51
C LEU A 106 11.92 -41.22 -13.38
N TYR A 107 12.38 -40.89 -12.18
CA TYR A 107 13.74 -41.30 -11.76
C TYR A 107 13.81 -41.57 -10.25
N PHE A 108 12.80 -42.26 -9.72
CA PHE A 108 12.85 -42.87 -8.38
C PHE A 108 13.01 -44.38 -8.54
N SER A 109 14.22 -44.83 -8.89
CA SER A 109 14.61 -46.22 -8.68
C SER A 109 16.12 -46.41 -8.83
N ARG A 110 16.75 -46.77 -7.71
CA ARG A 110 18.04 -47.49 -7.58
C ARG A 110 19.35 -46.70 -7.75
N MET A 111 19.77 -46.21 -6.58
CA MET A 111 21.15 -46.12 -6.06
C MET A 111 22.26 -46.66 -6.99
N CYS A 112 23.05 -45.74 -7.55
CA CYS A 112 24.42 -46.01 -7.98
C CYS A 112 25.40 -45.80 -6.83
N LYS A 113 26.20 -46.84 -6.58
CA LYS A 113 27.50 -46.76 -5.92
C LYS A 113 28.41 -45.79 -6.70
N LEU A 114 29.45 -45.34 -5.99
CA LEU A 114 30.71 -44.78 -6.46
C LEU A 114 30.82 -43.24 -6.61
N ALA A 115 31.70 -42.73 -5.75
CA ALA A 115 32.37 -41.46 -5.70
C ALA A 115 32.82 -40.87 -7.05
N VAL A 116 32.58 -39.56 -7.23
CA VAL A 116 33.55 -38.61 -7.80
C VAL A 116 33.36 -37.26 -7.10
N LEU A 117 34.45 -36.76 -6.49
CA LEU A 117 34.59 -35.39 -5.98
C LEU A 117 34.51 -34.40 -7.15
N VAL A 118 33.47 -33.57 -7.18
CA VAL A 118 33.47 -32.34 -7.98
C VAL A 118 33.15 -31.20 -7.02
N SER A 119 34.19 -30.42 -6.71
CA SER A 119 34.09 -29.17 -5.98
C SER A 119 33.30 -28.18 -6.82
N ILE A 120 32.00 -28.02 -6.54
CA ILE A 120 31.15 -27.02 -7.17
C ILE A 120 31.49 -25.66 -6.53
N PRO A 121 32.02 -24.68 -7.27
CA PRO A 121 32.19 -23.34 -6.74
C PRO A 121 30.82 -22.75 -6.43
N LEU A 122 30.67 -22.23 -5.22
CA LEU A 122 29.54 -21.42 -4.76
C LEU A 122 29.33 -20.23 -5.72
N CYS A 123 28.50 -20.42 -6.74
CA CYS A 123 27.81 -19.30 -7.35
C CYS A 123 26.59 -19.02 -6.47
N PHE A 124 26.79 -18.24 -5.40
CA PHE A 124 25.72 -17.35 -4.95
C PHE A 124 25.47 -16.38 -6.09
N ALA A 125 24.71 -16.81 -7.10
CA ALA A 125 23.91 -15.90 -7.87
C ALA A 125 22.97 -15.27 -6.85
N GLY A 126 23.41 -14.18 -6.25
CA GLY A 126 22.51 -13.28 -5.56
C GLY A 126 21.40 -13.03 -6.55
N CYS A 127 20.21 -13.54 -6.23
CA CYS A 127 19.01 -13.09 -6.89
C CYS A 127 19.01 -11.57 -6.67
N ALA A 128 19.51 -10.83 -7.65
CA ALA A 128 19.19 -9.43 -7.81
C ALA A 128 17.68 -9.43 -8.08
N GLY A 129 16.90 -9.59 -7.01
CA GLY A 129 15.52 -9.18 -7.00
C GLY A 129 15.57 -7.77 -7.53
N SER A 130 14.94 -7.55 -8.68
CA SER A 130 14.74 -6.23 -9.22
C SER A 130 14.14 -5.39 -8.08
N GLU A 131 14.97 -4.58 -7.43
CA GLU A 131 14.51 -3.53 -6.52
C GLU A 131 13.62 -2.66 -7.40
N LEU A 132 12.31 -2.90 -7.31
CA LEU A 132 11.33 -2.00 -7.87
C LEU A 132 11.51 -0.73 -7.06
N ARG A 133 12.34 0.19 -7.58
CA ARG A 133 12.66 1.42 -6.88
C ARG A 133 11.34 2.11 -6.55
N PRO A 134 11.09 2.46 -5.28
CA PRO A 134 9.88 3.16 -4.90
C PRO A 134 9.74 4.44 -5.74
N ASP A 135 8.80 4.45 -6.69
CA ASP A 135 8.55 5.61 -7.55
C ASP A 135 7.47 6.50 -6.93
N LEU A 136 7.89 7.37 -6.01
CA LEU A 136 7.05 8.42 -5.46
C LEU A 136 6.76 9.54 -6.47
N ASP A 137 7.50 9.64 -7.57
CA ASP A 137 7.30 10.71 -8.57
C ASP A 137 6.23 10.33 -9.62
N SER A 138 5.70 9.11 -9.56
CA SER A 138 4.68 8.63 -10.48
C SER A 138 3.41 9.48 -10.43
N ARG A 139 2.84 9.74 -11.61
CA ARG A 139 1.51 10.38 -11.73
C ARG A 139 0.40 9.48 -11.19
N ASP A 140 0.59 8.17 -11.19
CA ASP A 140 -0.37 7.19 -10.72
C ASP A 140 -0.34 7.09 -9.17
N PRO A 141 -1.46 7.45 -8.49
CA PRO A 141 -1.57 7.29 -7.03
C PRO A 141 -1.31 5.85 -6.55
N ALA A 142 -1.69 4.83 -7.33
CA ALA A 142 -1.48 3.44 -6.95
C ALA A 142 0.02 3.09 -6.91
N ALA A 143 0.80 3.56 -7.89
CA ALA A 143 2.25 3.41 -7.90
C ALA A 143 2.91 4.10 -6.70
N ARG A 144 2.48 5.32 -6.36
CA ARG A 144 2.99 6.03 -5.17
C ARG A 144 2.64 5.30 -3.87
N ILE A 145 1.43 4.74 -3.76
CA ILE A 145 1.03 3.91 -2.60
C ILE A 145 1.91 2.66 -2.47
N MET A 146 2.20 1.98 -3.58
CA MET A 146 3.10 0.83 -3.58
C MET A 146 4.52 1.22 -3.13
N ALA A 147 5.01 2.36 -3.59
CA ALA A 147 6.28 2.92 -3.14
C ALA A 147 6.30 3.21 -1.63
N LEU A 148 5.26 3.86 -1.10
CA LEU A 148 5.10 4.15 0.33
C LEU A 148 5.09 2.87 1.19
N LYS A 149 4.42 1.82 0.72
CA LYS A 149 4.41 0.51 1.38
C LYS A 149 5.79 -0.13 1.41
N GLN A 150 6.52 -0.08 0.30
CA GLN A 150 7.87 -0.64 0.23
C GLN A 150 8.80 0.09 1.20
N ILE A 151 8.76 1.43 1.22
CA ILE A 151 9.56 2.24 2.15
C ILE A 151 9.24 1.89 3.61
N ALA A 152 7.97 1.71 3.94
CA ALA A 152 7.56 1.29 5.29
C ALA A 152 8.08 -0.11 5.64
N ALA A 153 8.02 -1.06 4.70
CA ALA A 153 8.51 -2.42 4.89
C ALA A 153 10.03 -2.49 5.04
N ASP A 154 10.77 -1.63 4.33
CA ASP A 154 12.23 -1.57 4.41
C ASP A 154 12.71 -1.00 5.76
N GLY A 155 11.86 -0.24 6.47
CA GLY A 155 12.14 0.31 7.80
C GLY A 155 13.25 1.37 7.82
N ARG A 156 13.75 1.78 6.66
CA ARG A 156 14.83 2.78 6.50
C ARG A 156 14.54 3.68 5.30
N ALA A 157 14.76 4.97 5.47
CA ALA A 157 14.63 5.97 4.42
C ALA A 157 15.72 7.03 4.57
N ASP A 158 16.33 7.45 3.47
CA ASP A 158 17.25 8.58 3.46
C ASP A 158 16.50 9.92 3.51
N TYR A 159 17.23 11.03 3.71
CA TYR A 159 16.61 12.35 3.83
C TYR A 159 15.81 12.77 2.58
N ARG A 160 16.26 12.38 1.38
CA ARG A 160 15.54 12.68 0.12
C ARG A 160 14.24 11.89 0.02
N THR A 161 14.23 10.63 0.45
CA THR A 161 13.03 9.80 0.48
C THR A 161 12.06 10.34 1.52
N LEU A 162 12.53 10.71 2.72
CA LEU A 162 11.69 11.31 3.76
C LEU A 162 11.05 12.63 3.30
N GLU A 163 11.80 13.47 2.59
CA GLU A 163 11.27 14.70 1.99
C GLU A 163 10.07 14.40 1.07
N LYS A 164 10.21 13.44 0.16
CA LYS A 164 9.12 13.01 -0.73
C LYS A 164 7.92 12.43 0.02
N VAL A 165 8.16 11.59 1.03
CA VAL A 165 7.07 11.03 1.85
C VAL A 165 6.32 12.15 2.59
N ILE A 166 7.03 13.16 3.09
CA ILE A 166 6.41 14.34 3.72
C ILE A 166 5.59 15.14 2.71
N ASP A 167 6.05 15.28 1.47
CA ASP A 167 5.29 15.94 0.41
C ASP A 167 4.02 15.17 0.04
N GLU A 168 4.01 13.84 0.11
CA GLU A 168 2.80 13.03 -0.08
C GLU A 168 1.73 13.28 1.00
N LEU A 169 2.08 13.84 2.16
CA LEU A 169 1.08 14.33 3.12
C LEU A 169 0.22 15.47 2.53
N CYS A 170 0.71 16.19 1.53
CA CYS A 170 -0.05 17.24 0.85
C CYS A 170 -0.90 16.72 -0.30
N SER A 171 -0.81 15.43 -0.66
CA SER A 171 -1.49 14.85 -1.83
C SER A 171 -2.98 15.15 -1.85
N SER A 172 -3.56 15.39 -3.03
CA SER A 172 -5.02 15.51 -3.19
C SER A 172 -5.73 14.19 -2.91
N ASP A 173 -5.05 13.07 -3.13
CA ASP A 173 -5.55 11.73 -2.89
C ASP A 173 -5.46 11.35 -1.41
N ALA A 174 -6.59 10.95 -0.82
CA ALA A 174 -6.67 10.65 0.60
C ALA A 174 -5.97 9.33 0.99
N ALA A 175 -5.94 8.35 0.10
CA ALA A 175 -5.24 7.09 0.33
C ALA A 175 -3.73 7.30 0.33
N VAL A 176 -3.23 8.13 -0.58
CA VAL A 176 -1.82 8.52 -0.61
C VAL A 176 -1.40 9.19 0.70
N ARG A 177 -2.19 10.17 1.18
CA ARG A 177 -1.94 10.81 2.49
C ARG A 177 -1.97 9.83 3.66
N PHE A 178 -2.87 8.84 3.62
CA PHE A 178 -2.98 7.79 4.63
C PHE A 178 -1.71 6.92 4.69
N TYR A 179 -1.26 6.43 3.53
CA TYR A 179 -0.03 5.64 3.47
C TYR A 179 1.20 6.47 3.85
N ALA A 180 1.26 7.74 3.43
CA ALA A 180 2.38 8.62 3.75
C ALA A 180 2.55 8.80 5.27
N ILE A 181 1.46 9.10 6.00
CA ILE A 181 1.57 9.23 7.46
C ILE A 181 1.87 7.90 8.14
N HIS A 182 1.34 6.79 7.64
CA HIS A 182 1.63 5.46 8.19
C HIS A 182 3.10 5.08 7.95
N THR A 183 3.66 5.41 6.79
CA THR A 183 5.10 5.23 6.51
C THR A 183 5.94 6.04 7.49
N LEU A 184 5.63 7.31 7.70
CA LEU A 184 6.33 8.14 8.68
C LEU A 184 6.19 7.59 10.11
N GLN A 185 4.99 7.17 10.51
CA GLN A 185 4.77 6.55 11.83
C GLN A 185 5.58 5.27 11.99
N SER A 186 5.69 4.44 10.95
CA SER A 186 6.50 3.21 10.98
C SER A 186 8.00 3.52 11.12
N LEU A 187 8.47 4.57 10.46
CA LEU A 187 9.89 4.96 10.48
C LEU A 187 10.29 5.71 11.76
N THR A 188 9.40 6.50 12.35
CA THR A 188 9.75 7.42 13.44
C THR A 188 8.96 7.20 14.73
N GLY A 189 7.93 6.35 14.74
CA GLY A 189 7.07 6.10 15.89
C GLY A 189 6.08 7.22 16.23
N GLN A 190 5.92 8.23 15.38
CA GLN A 190 5.10 9.42 15.66
C GLN A 190 4.30 9.86 14.44
N THR A 191 3.17 10.53 14.67
CA THR A 191 2.30 11.09 13.62
C THR A 191 2.25 12.62 13.65
N MET A 192 2.80 13.26 14.69
CA MET A 192 2.71 14.71 14.95
C MET A 192 1.28 15.26 14.93
N GLY A 193 0.30 14.43 15.33
CA GLY A 193 -1.12 14.81 15.31
C GLY A 193 -1.70 14.98 13.91
N TYR A 194 -0.97 14.58 12.85
CA TYR A 194 -1.43 14.66 11.48
C TYR A 194 -2.67 13.77 11.26
N ARG A 195 -3.73 14.37 10.72
CA ARG A 195 -4.97 13.68 10.36
C ARG A 195 -5.12 13.69 8.85
N TRP A 196 -4.84 12.56 8.21
CA TRP A 196 -4.83 12.42 6.74
C TRP A 196 -6.16 12.79 6.06
N PHE A 197 -7.28 12.66 6.77
CA PHE A 197 -8.62 13.00 6.29
C PHE A 197 -9.02 14.46 6.53
N ALA A 198 -8.25 15.22 7.31
CA ALA A 198 -8.60 16.60 7.64
C ALA A 198 -8.46 17.51 6.41
N SER A 199 -9.13 18.67 6.48
CA SER A 199 -9.01 19.69 5.42
C SER A 199 -7.54 20.11 5.23
N ALA A 200 -7.20 20.62 4.05
CA ALA A 200 -5.83 21.07 3.77
C ALA A 200 -5.32 22.08 4.82
N ALA A 201 -6.19 23.02 5.24
CA ALA A 201 -5.87 24.00 6.28
C ALA A 201 -5.55 23.35 7.63
N GLN A 202 -6.29 22.32 8.04
CA GLN A 202 -6.03 21.60 9.29
C GLN A 202 -4.76 20.73 9.24
N ARG A 203 -4.33 20.32 8.04
CA ARG A 203 -3.12 19.52 7.84
C ARG A 203 -1.84 20.37 7.76
N ASP A 204 -1.97 21.67 7.53
CA ASP A 204 -0.85 22.59 7.29
C ASP A 204 0.14 22.61 8.46
N GLU A 205 -0.33 22.82 9.69
CA GLU A 205 0.55 22.86 10.88
C GLU A 205 1.30 21.53 11.13
N PRO A 206 0.63 20.35 11.13
CA PRO A 206 1.34 19.08 11.21
C PRO A 206 2.35 18.85 10.07
N VAL A 207 2.05 19.26 8.84
CA VAL A 207 3.01 19.15 7.72
C VAL A 207 4.23 20.05 7.95
N LYS A 208 4.04 21.28 8.42
CA LYS A 208 5.14 22.18 8.82
C LYS A 208 5.97 21.58 9.95
N ALA A 209 5.35 20.88 10.91
CA ALA A 209 6.07 20.18 11.97
C ALA A 209 6.96 19.09 11.40
N TRP A 210 6.46 18.28 10.46
CA TRP A 210 7.25 17.26 9.76
C TRP A 210 8.44 17.85 8.99
N ARG A 211 8.24 18.96 8.27
CA ARG A 211 9.31 19.65 7.55
C ARG A 211 10.40 20.20 8.48
N ARG A 212 10.00 20.80 9.62
CA ARG A 212 10.95 21.25 10.65
C ARG A 212 11.74 20.08 11.24
N TRP A 213 11.06 18.99 11.58
CA TRP A 213 11.70 17.78 12.10
C TRP A 213 12.76 17.20 11.15
N LEU A 214 12.50 17.22 9.84
CA LEU A 214 13.46 16.79 8.82
C LEU A 214 14.65 17.75 8.74
N ALA A 215 14.40 19.07 8.72
CA ALA A 215 15.43 20.09 8.63
C ALA A 215 16.42 20.06 9.81
N GLU A 216 15.92 19.81 11.03
CA GLU A 216 16.77 19.68 12.23
C GLU A 216 17.74 18.49 12.17
N ARG A 217 17.44 17.47 11.35
CA ARG A 217 18.20 16.22 11.25
C ARG A 217 19.06 16.14 10.01
N GLN A 218 18.75 16.95 8.99
CA GLN A 218 19.54 17.00 7.78
C GLN A 218 20.94 17.53 8.11
N PRO A 219 22.02 16.82 7.77
CA PRO A 219 23.37 17.33 7.97
C PRO A 219 23.51 18.63 7.18
N ALA A 220 24.00 19.69 7.82
CA ALA A 220 24.28 20.95 7.14
C ALA A 220 25.17 20.66 5.93
N GLY A 221 24.67 20.96 4.73
CA GLY A 221 25.49 20.93 3.52
C GLY A 221 26.74 21.77 3.74
N PRO A 222 27.88 21.46 3.09
CA PRO A 222 29.13 22.16 3.32
C PRO A 222 28.88 23.67 3.19
N ALA A 223 29.05 24.39 4.31
CA ALA A 223 28.94 25.83 4.34
C ALA A 223 29.82 26.38 3.22
N THR A 224 29.21 26.99 2.22
CA THR A 224 29.94 27.69 1.19
C THR A 224 30.69 28.80 1.91
N ARG A 225 31.98 28.56 2.20
CA ARG A 225 32.91 29.61 2.60
C ARG A 225 32.98 30.57 1.42
N ALA A 226 32.09 31.55 1.39
CA ALA A 226 32.33 32.80 0.69
C ALA A 226 33.49 33.46 1.42
N GLY A 227 34.68 33.25 0.89
CA GLY A 227 35.89 33.93 1.32
C GLY A 227 36.00 35.32 0.71
N GLY A 228 36.84 36.15 1.34
CA GLY A 228 37.43 37.35 0.76
C GLY A 228 36.76 38.63 1.19
#